data_AF-A0A6V7XS48-F1
#
_entry.id   AF-A0A6V7XS48-F1
#
_cell.length_a   1.000
_cell.length_b   1.000
_cell.length_c   1.000
_cell.angle_alpha   90.00
_cell.angle_beta   90.00
_cell.angle_gamma   90.00
#
_symmetry.space_group_name_H-M   'P 1'
#
loop_
_entity.id
_entity.type
_entity.pdbx_description
1 polymer ?
#
loop_
_entity_poly.entity_id
_entity_poly.type
_entity_poly.pdbx_seq_one_letter_code
_entity_poly.pdbx_strand_id
1 'polypeptide(L)'
;MREASYKLFKSTDVCLPYWDSTMDGRLPTPAHSYFFTADFIGSTNSTGQVIDGPFSPWETLMNTDYIQRDVGRHGSCYKEE
;
A
#
# COMPACT_ATOMS: atom_id res chain seq x y z
N MET A 1 -8.28 4.32 14.58
CA MET A 1 -8.84 4.75 13.27
C MET A 1 -8.68 3.54 12.34
N ARG A 2 -9.66 2.88 11.71
CA ARG A 2 -11.04 3.22 11.36
C ARG A 2 -11.92 1.95 11.11
N GLU A 3 -11.83 0.88 11.92
CA GLU A 3 -12.77 -0.27 11.78
C GLU A 3 -14.25 0.15 11.93
N ALA A 4 -14.52 1.14 12.79
CA ALA A 4 -15.88 1.59 13.10
C ALA A 4 -16.61 2.19 11.89
N SER A 5 -15.90 2.73 10.88
CA SER A 5 -16.53 3.34 9.71
C SER A 5 -16.95 2.33 8.64
N TYR A 6 -16.29 1.15 8.55
CA TYR A 6 -16.71 0.09 7.62
C TYR A 6 -17.99 -0.61 8.07
N LYS A 7 -18.16 -0.81 9.38
CA LYS A 7 -19.40 -1.36 9.97
C LYS A 7 -20.64 -0.51 9.62
N LEU A 8 -20.46 0.77 9.31
CA LEU A 8 -21.53 1.68 8.90
C LEU A 8 -22.05 1.42 7.47
N PHE A 9 -21.22 0.85 6.59
CA PHE A 9 -21.58 0.57 5.19
C PHE A 9 -22.27 -0.79 4.97
N LYS A 10 -22.63 -1.53 6.03
CA LYS A 10 -23.36 -2.82 5.97
C LYS A 10 -22.75 -3.91 5.09
N SER A 11 -21.51 -3.75 4.61
CA SER A 11 -20.78 -4.81 3.92
C SER A 11 -20.16 -5.74 4.95
N THR A 12 -20.79 -6.89 5.21
CA THR A 12 -20.28 -7.92 6.12
C THR A 12 -19.10 -8.71 5.55
N ASP A 13 -18.85 -8.57 4.25
CA ASP A 13 -17.86 -9.37 3.52
C ASP A 13 -16.51 -8.65 3.40
N VAL A 14 -16.37 -7.48 4.05
CA VAL A 14 -15.13 -6.69 4.04
C VAL A 14 -14.61 -6.56 5.47
N CYS A 15 -13.39 -7.05 5.69
CA CYS A 15 -12.64 -6.88 6.92
C CYS A 15 -11.38 -6.02 6.67
N LEU A 16 -10.74 -5.56 7.74
CA LEU A 16 -9.45 -4.87 7.63
C LEU A 16 -8.34 -5.93 7.46
N PRO A 17 -7.66 -6.01 6.29
CA PRO A 17 -6.54 -6.91 6.14
C PRO A 17 -5.33 -6.39 6.94
N TYR A 18 -4.42 -7.29 7.26
CA TYR A 18 -3.08 -6.95 7.74
C TYR A 18 -2.05 -7.18 6.63
N TRP A 19 -0.94 -6.45 6.68
CA TRP A 19 0.21 -6.69 5.81
C TRP A 19 1.31 -7.37 6.61
N ASP A 20 1.60 -8.62 6.28
CA ASP A 20 2.74 -9.33 6.84
C ASP A 20 4.02 -8.96 6.10
N SER A 21 4.68 -7.89 6.56
CA SER A 21 5.94 -7.46 5.94
C SER A 21 7.07 -8.49 6.08
N THR A 22 7.00 -9.43 7.03
CA THR A 22 8.04 -10.47 7.23
C THR A 22 8.05 -11.43 6.05
N MET A 23 6.87 -11.78 5.54
CA MET A 23 6.69 -12.68 4.41
C MET A 23 7.17 -12.03 3.11
N ASP A 24 6.77 -10.78 2.86
CA ASP A 24 7.23 -10.03 1.68
C ASP A 24 8.75 -9.80 1.71
N GLY A 25 9.32 -9.64 2.90
CA GLY A 25 10.77 -9.53 3.11
C GLY A 25 11.57 -10.75 2.68
N ARG A 26 10.93 -11.91 2.52
CA ARG A 26 11.56 -13.17 2.07
C ARG A 26 11.58 -13.32 0.54
N LEU A 27 10.94 -12.43 -0.20
CA LEU A 27 11.03 -12.43 -1.66
C LEU A 27 12.45 -12.09 -2.12
N PRO A 28 12.92 -12.60 -3.28
CA PRO A 28 14.21 -12.19 -3.85
C PRO A 28 14.32 -10.68 -4.06
N THR A 29 13.19 -10.03 -4.31
CA THR A 29 13.07 -8.58 -4.36
C THR A 29 11.76 -8.17 -3.70
N PRO A 30 11.76 -7.74 -2.44
CA PRO A 30 10.53 -7.41 -1.70
C PRO A 30 9.67 -6.34 -2.38
N ALA A 31 10.29 -5.43 -3.14
CA ALA A 31 9.58 -4.43 -3.93
C ALA A 31 8.68 -5.01 -5.04
N HIS A 32 8.89 -6.27 -5.43
CA HIS A 32 8.04 -6.98 -6.40
C HIS A 32 6.86 -7.71 -5.73
N SER A 33 6.58 -7.47 -4.44
CA SER A 33 5.38 -7.98 -3.79
C SER A 33 4.12 -7.55 -4.56
N TYR A 34 3.15 -8.47 -4.65
CA TYR A 34 1.84 -8.18 -5.23
C TYR A 34 1.13 -7.01 -4.53
N PHE A 35 1.49 -6.75 -3.27
CA PHE A 35 1.00 -5.62 -2.50
C PHE A 35 1.17 -4.30 -3.28
N PHE A 36 2.31 -4.09 -3.95
CA PHE A 36 2.63 -2.84 -4.67
C PHE A 36 2.21 -2.83 -6.15
N THR A 37 1.18 -3.59 -6.51
CA THR A 37 0.65 -3.63 -7.88
C THR A 37 -0.62 -2.79 -8.04
N ALA A 38 -0.97 -2.46 -9.28
CA ALA A 38 -2.19 -1.72 -9.63
C ALA A 38 -3.47 -2.40 -9.13
N ASP A 39 -3.48 -3.73 -9.04
CA ASP A 39 -4.64 -4.50 -8.56
C ASP A 39 -4.89 -4.33 -7.06
N PHE A 40 -3.89 -3.84 -6.30
CA PHE A 40 -3.99 -3.68 -4.85
C PHE A 40 -3.75 -2.23 -4.39
N ILE A 41 -2.56 -1.87 -3.90
CA ILE A 41 -2.32 -0.51 -3.40
C ILE A 41 -1.53 0.40 -4.37
N GLY A 42 -1.45 0.01 -5.65
CA GLY A 42 -0.83 0.77 -6.71
C GLY A 42 0.70 0.59 -6.79
N SER A 43 1.27 0.86 -7.95
CA SER A 43 2.70 0.88 -8.28
C SER A 43 3.23 2.31 -8.33
N THR A 44 4.56 2.45 -8.25
CA THR A 44 5.22 3.77 -8.22
C THR A 44 6.08 4.01 -9.46
N ASN A 45 6.05 5.23 -9.99
CA ASN A 45 6.95 5.64 -11.07
C ASN A 45 8.38 5.94 -10.57
N SER A 46 9.24 6.43 -11.46
CA SER A 46 10.65 6.74 -11.13
C SER A 46 10.81 7.80 -10.04
N THR A 47 9.86 8.74 -9.91
CA THR A 47 9.85 9.81 -8.89
C THR A 47 9.14 9.42 -7.60
N GLY A 48 8.69 8.17 -7.46
CA GLY A 48 8.04 7.66 -6.26
C GLY A 48 6.55 8.00 -6.16
N GLN A 49 5.93 8.52 -7.22
CA GLN A 49 4.48 8.79 -7.21
C GLN A 49 3.71 7.50 -7.48
N VAL A 50 2.64 7.26 -6.73
CA VAL A 50 1.69 6.16 -6.99
C VAL A 50 0.82 6.55 -8.19
N ILE A 51 1.03 5.91 -9.34
CA ILE A 51 0.45 6.34 -10.63
C ILE A 51 -0.66 5.43 -11.17
N ASP A 52 -1.00 4.36 -10.45
CA ASP A 52 -2.08 3.43 -10.82
C ASP A 52 -2.79 2.86 -9.58
N GLY A 53 -3.80 2.02 -9.83
CA GLY A 53 -4.61 1.38 -8.81
C GLY A 53 -5.63 2.31 -8.14
N PRO A 54 -6.29 1.85 -7.07
CA PRO A 54 -7.42 2.55 -6.46
C PRO A 54 -7.06 3.86 -5.74
N PHE A 55 -5.76 4.15 -5.59
CA PHE A 55 -5.27 5.36 -4.92
C PHE A 55 -4.55 6.33 -5.87
N SER A 56 -4.82 6.25 -7.18
CA SER A 56 -4.25 7.15 -8.17
C SER A 56 -5.28 7.69 -9.16
N PRO A 57 -5.37 9.03 -9.37
CA PRO A 57 -4.79 10.07 -8.51
C PRO A 57 -5.49 10.11 -7.15
N TRP A 58 -4.81 10.60 -6.12
CA TRP A 58 -5.40 10.83 -4.81
C TRP A 58 -4.82 12.11 -4.21
N GLU A 59 -5.67 13.14 -4.09
CA GLU A 59 -5.28 14.42 -3.50
C GLU A 59 -4.91 14.23 -2.02
N THR A 60 -3.66 14.56 -1.70
CA THR A 60 -3.17 14.46 -0.33
C THR A 60 -3.51 15.72 0.47
N LEU A 61 -3.36 15.65 1.79
CA LEU A 61 -3.53 16.82 2.66
C LEU A 61 -2.53 17.96 2.40
N MET A 62 -1.51 17.71 1.58
CA MET A 62 -0.54 18.72 1.13
C MET A 62 -0.89 19.31 -0.25
N ASN A 63 -2.11 19.08 -0.74
CA ASN A 63 -2.61 19.52 -2.06
C ASN A 63 -1.70 19.04 -3.20
N THR A 64 -1.23 17.79 -3.12
CA THR A 64 -0.53 17.10 -4.20
C THR A 64 -1.45 16.05 -4.81
N ASP A 65 -1.41 15.89 -6.13
CA ASP A 65 -2.32 14.97 -6.85
C ASP A 65 -2.04 13.48 -6.61
N TYR A 66 -0.87 13.15 -6.05
CA TYR A 66 -0.39 11.78 -5.89
C TYR A 66 0.17 11.52 -4.50
N ILE A 67 -0.02 10.28 -4.04
CA ILE A 67 0.70 9.71 -2.90
C ILE A 67 2.15 9.47 -3.30
N GLN A 68 3.08 9.73 -2.38
CA GLN A 68 4.51 9.52 -2.57
C GLN A 68 5.02 8.34 -1.73
N ARG A 69 5.74 7.42 -2.36
CA ARG A 69 6.25 6.19 -1.76
C ARG A 69 7.46 5.67 -2.54
N ASP A 70 8.51 5.30 -1.82
CA ASP A 70 9.77 4.84 -2.38
C ASP A 70 10.01 3.36 -2.07
N VAL A 71 9.22 2.49 -2.70
CA VAL A 71 9.23 1.04 -2.46
C VAL A 71 10.61 0.44 -2.79
N GLY A 72 11.21 -0.27 -1.84
CA GLY A 72 12.52 -0.91 -2.00
C GLY A 72 13.71 0.05 -2.02
N ARG A 73 13.50 1.36 -1.91
CA ARG A 73 14.57 2.37 -1.81
C ARG A 73 14.74 2.90 -0.40
N HIS A 74 13.64 3.02 0.36
CA HIS A 74 13.64 3.49 1.74
C HIS A 74 12.99 2.46 2.68
N GLY A 75 13.65 2.21 3.81
CA GLY A 75 13.23 1.21 4.80
C GLY A 75 13.51 -0.24 4.38
N SER A 76 13.13 -1.18 5.24
CA SER A 76 13.21 -2.62 4.99
C SER A 76 12.00 -3.32 5.63
N CYS A 77 11.62 -4.47 5.08
CA CYS A 77 10.70 -5.39 5.72
C CYS A 77 11.18 -5.79 7.13
N TYR A 78 10.22 -6.11 8.02
CA TYR A 78 10.54 -6.61 9.35
C TYR A 78 11.25 -7.97 9.26
N LYS A 79 12.18 -8.22 10.20
CA LYS A 79 12.89 -9.49 10.34
C LYS A 79 12.53 -10.10 11.68
N GLU A 80 12.07 -11.34 11.66
CA GLU A 80 11.90 -12.14 12.88
C GLU A 80 13.29 -12.49 13.43
N GLU A 81 13.45 -12.39 14.76
CA GLU A 81 14.71 -12.68 15.47
C GLU A 81 15.06 -14.18 15.47
#